data_AF-A0A329RJY2-F1
#
_entry.id   AF-A0A329RJY2-F1
#
_cell.length_a   1.000
_cell.length_b   1.000
_cell.length_c   1.000
_cell.angle_alpha   90.00
_cell.angle_beta   90.00
_cell.angle_gamma   90.00
#
_symmetry.space_group_name_H-M   'P 1'
#
loop_
_entity.id
_entity.type
_entity.pdbx_description
1 polymer ?
#
loop_
_entity_poly.entity_id
_entity_poly.type
_entity_poly.pdbx_seq_one_letter_code
_entity_poly.pdbx_strand_id
1 'polypeptide(L)'
;MAKRDPRTAANAMELEKFRRWQQQKLEPANVVKLLNLDDNVGNAVKSRMLRRFDEYIIEFNKVNLNRQETLIGVLTPKYGEAGVAKALVSAV
;
A
#
# COMPACT_ATOMS: atom_id res chain seq x y z
N MET A 1 -6.47 30.52 -0.94
CA MET A 1 -5.03 30.29 -0.76
C MET A 1 -4.84 28.89 -0.16
N ALA A 2 -4.56 27.86 -0.97
CA ALA A 2 -4.29 26.49 -0.49
C ALA A 2 -3.04 25.85 -1.15
N LYS A 3 -2.54 26.46 -2.23
CA LYS A 3 -1.41 25.98 -3.05
C LYS A 3 -0.02 26.20 -2.41
N ARG A 4 0.07 26.64 -1.16
CA ARG A 4 1.34 26.98 -0.47
C ARG A 4 1.58 26.21 0.85
N ASP A 5 0.66 25.36 1.30
CA ASP A 5 0.91 24.48 2.47
C ASP A 5 1.73 23.26 2.01
N PRO A 6 2.92 23.00 2.60
CA PRO A 6 3.76 21.86 2.25
C PRO A 6 3.06 20.50 2.38
N ARG A 7 2.11 20.36 3.31
CA ARG A 7 1.33 19.12 3.50
C ARG A 7 0.37 18.89 2.34
N THR A 8 -0.23 19.96 1.82
CA THR A 8 -1.09 19.89 0.62
C THR A 8 -0.27 19.49 -0.60
N ALA A 9 0.92 20.05 -0.76
CA ALA A 9 1.83 19.68 -1.85
C ALA A 9 2.30 18.22 -1.75
N ALA A 10 2.68 17.76 -0.55
CA ALA A 10 3.09 16.38 -0.32
C ALA A 10 1.96 15.38 -0.63
N ASN A 11 0.74 15.64 -0.16
CA ASN A 11 -0.42 14.78 -0.45
C ASN A 11 -0.76 14.75 -1.95
N ALA A 12 -0.63 15.88 -2.65
CA ALA A 12 -0.85 15.94 -4.09
C ALA A 12 0.19 15.10 -4.86
N MET A 13 1.46 15.20 -4.46
CA MET A 13 2.55 14.42 -5.04
C MET A 13 2.39 12.92 -4.78
N GLU A 14 1.96 12.52 -3.58
CA GLU A 14 1.63 11.13 -3.27
C GLU A 14 0.50 10.61 -4.17
N LEU A 15 -0.61 11.36 -4.26
CA LEU A 15 -1.74 10.99 -5.11
C LEU A 15 -1.34 10.83 -6.58
N GLU A 16 -0.47 11.71 -7.08
CA GLU A 16 0.05 11.62 -8.44
C GLU A 16 0.89 10.36 -8.66
N LYS A 17 1.73 9.97 -7.68
CA LYS A 17 2.48 8.70 -7.75
C LYS A 17 1.55 7.50 -7.85
N PHE A 18 0.54 7.41 -6.98
CA PHE A 18 -0.42 6.30 -7.02
C PHE A 18 -1.19 6.25 -8.34
N ARG A 19 -1.62 7.40 -8.87
CA ARG A 19 -2.28 7.48 -10.20
C ARG A 19 -1.36 6.99 -11.32
N ARG A 20 -0.09 7.39 -11.32
CA ARG A 20 0.89 6.92 -12.31
C ARG A 20 1.08 5.40 -12.20
N TRP A 21 1.17 4.86 -10.99
CA TRP A 21 1.31 3.42 -10.80
C TRP A 21 0.10 2.63 -11.29
N GLN A 22 -1.12 3.15 -11.06
CA GLN A 22 -2.35 2.57 -11.60
C GLN A 22 -2.36 2.58 -13.14
N GLN A 23 -1.97 3.70 -13.77
CA GLN A 23 -1.87 3.80 -15.23
C GLN A 23 -0.84 2.83 -15.82
N GLN A 24 0.27 2.63 -15.11
CA GLN A 24 1.31 1.66 -15.46
C GLN A 24 0.93 0.21 -15.13
N LYS A 25 -0.23 -0.02 -14.48
CA LYS A 25 -0.69 -1.33 -14.03
C LYS A 25 0.36 -2.06 -13.19
N LEU A 26 1.04 -1.32 -12.31
CA LEU A 26 2.04 -1.91 -11.43
C LEU A 26 1.39 -2.95 -10.50
N GLU A 27 1.95 -4.15 -10.48
CA GLU A 27 1.48 -5.21 -9.57
C GLU A 27 1.58 -4.76 -8.10
N PRO A 28 0.61 -5.09 -7.24
CA PRO A 28 0.66 -4.77 -5.81
C PRO A 28 1.95 -5.25 -5.12
N ALA A 29 2.51 -6.38 -5.56
CA ALA A 29 3.78 -6.92 -5.06
C ALA A 29 5.01 -6.03 -5.36
N ASN A 30 4.91 -5.12 -6.33
CA ASN A 30 5.94 -4.10 -6.61
C ASN A 30 5.67 -2.82 -5.83
N VAL A 31 4.41 -2.40 -5.75
CA VAL A 31 4.03 -1.17 -5.03
C VAL A 31 4.29 -1.27 -3.54
N VAL A 32 4.09 -2.44 -2.92
CA VAL A 32 4.43 -2.67 -1.50
C VAL A 32 5.90 -2.36 -1.20
N LYS A 33 6.80 -2.65 -2.15
CA LYS A 33 8.25 -2.35 -2.03
C LYS A 33 8.54 -0.88 -2.23
N LEU A 34 7.89 -0.23 -3.20
CA LEU A 34 8.04 1.21 -3.45
C LEU A 34 7.58 2.06 -2.27
N LEU A 35 6.70 1.52 -1.43
CA LEU A 35 6.24 2.13 -0.19
C LEU A 35 7.09 1.75 1.02
N ASN A 36 8.15 0.95 0.85
CA ASN A 36 8.97 0.37 1.91
C ASN A 36 8.13 -0.34 2.98
N LEU A 37 7.06 -1.03 2.54
CA LEU A 37 6.17 -1.81 3.40
C LEU A 37 6.54 -3.30 3.39
N ASP A 38 7.68 -3.68 2.82
CA ASP A 38 8.19 -5.07 2.74
C ASP A 38 9.46 -5.33 3.59
N ASP A 39 9.91 -4.35 4.37
CA ASP A 39 11.08 -4.46 5.25
C ASP A 39 10.73 -5.06 6.63
N ASN A 40 9.98 -4.32 7.46
CA ASN A 40 9.58 -4.77 8.79
C ASN A 40 8.06 -4.76 8.95
N VAL A 41 7.48 -5.93 9.21
CA VAL A 41 6.02 -6.10 9.32
C VAL A 41 5.41 -5.23 10.43
N GLY A 42 6.10 -5.06 11.57
CA GLY A 42 5.61 -4.25 12.70
C GLY A 42 5.54 -2.76 12.37
N ASN A 43 6.49 -2.26 11.57
CA ASN A 43 6.46 -0.89 11.05
C ASN A 43 5.45 -0.74 9.93
N ALA A 44 5.35 -1.74 9.04
CA ALA A 44 4.45 -1.73 7.90
C ALA A 44 2.98 -1.63 8.35
N VAL A 45 2.57 -2.45 9.34
CA VAL A 45 1.18 -2.44 9.84
C VAL A 45 0.80 -1.14 10.57
N LYS A 46 1.78 -0.39 11.07
CA LYS A 46 1.58 0.92 11.74
C LYS A 46 1.73 2.11 10.79
N SER A 47 2.18 1.86 9.56
CA SER A 47 2.45 2.93 8.59
C SER A 47 1.16 3.52 8.05
N ARG A 48 1.10 4.86 7.98
CA ARG A 48 0.03 5.58 7.26
C ARG A 48 -0.05 5.21 5.78
N MET A 49 1.03 4.67 5.20
CA MET A 49 1.05 4.21 3.81
C MET A 49 0.31 2.89 3.61
N LEU A 50 0.09 2.09 4.66
CA LEU A 50 -0.66 0.85 4.56
C LEU A 50 -2.09 1.08 4.06
N ARG A 51 -2.76 2.12 4.58
CA ARG A 51 -4.09 2.52 4.13
C ARG A 51 -4.10 2.94 2.66
N ARG A 52 -3.09 3.69 2.21
CA ARG A 52 -2.96 4.09 0.80
C ARG A 52 -2.68 2.89 -0.10
N PHE A 53 -1.94 1.91 0.40
CA PHE A 53 -1.67 0.68 -0.31
C PHE A 53 -2.93 -0.19 -0.45
N ASP A 54 -3.76 -0.27 0.58
CA ASP A 54 -5.07 -0.94 0.53
C ASP A 54 -5.99 -0.28 -0.51
N GLU A 55 -6.10 1.06 -0.50
CA GLU A 55 -6.81 1.83 -1.53
C GLU A 55 -6.27 1.52 -2.95
N TYR A 56 -4.95 1.38 -3.10
CA TYR A 56 -4.35 0.99 -4.38
C TYR A 56 -4.78 -0.41 -4.83
N ILE A 57 -4.78 -1.40 -3.93
CA ILE A 57 -5.23 -2.77 -4.24
C ILE A 57 -6.70 -2.79 -4.67
N ILE A 58 -7.56 -2.02 -3.99
CA ILE A 58 -8.98 -1.90 -4.35
C ILE A 58 -9.13 -1.39 -5.79
N GLU A 59 -8.42 -0.33 -6.17
CA GLU A 59 -8.46 0.20 -7.54
C GLU A 59 -7.84 -0.77 -8.57
N PHE A 60 -6.76 -1.45 -8.20
CA PHE A 60 -6.14 -2.49 -9.03
C PHE A 60 -7.12 -3.64 -9.32
N ASN A 61 -7.88 -4.09 -8.32
CA ASN A 61 -8.83 -5.19 -8.44
C ASN A 61 -10.05 -4.84 -9.31
N LYS A 62 -10.48 -3.57 -9.35
CA LYS A 62 -11.59 -3.13 -10.21
C LYS A 62 -11.31 -3.36 -11.70
N VAL A 63 -10.05 -3.32 -12.10
CA VAL A 63 -9.63 -3.53 -13.50
C VAL A 63 -9.06 -4.93 -13.75
N ASN A 64 -8.75 -5.69 -12.70
CA ASN A 64 -8.18 -7.05 -12.76
C ASN A 64 -9.11 -8.08 -12.12
N LEU A 65 -10.32 -8.24 -12.66
CA LEU A 65 -11.38 -9.09 -12.08
C LEU A 65 -10.98 -10.58 -11.94
N ASN A 66 -10.12 -11.07 -12.83
CA ASN A 66 -9.70 -12.48 -12.85
C ASN A 66 -8.48 -12.78 -11.97
N ARG A 67 -7.79 -11.75 -11.45
CA ARG A 67 -6.56 -11.88 -10.66
C ARG A 67 -6.56 -10.81 -9.57
N GLN A 68 -7.52 -10.92 -8.67
CA GLN A 68 -7.63 -10.00 -7.54
C GLN A 68 -6.57 -10.32 -6.50
N GLU A 69 -6.00 -9.26 -5.93
CA GLU A 69 -5.05 -9.34 -4.83
C GLU A 69 -5.72 -8.89 -3.53
N THR A 70 -5.21 -9.33 -2.38
CA THR A 70 -5.66 -8.82 -1.08
C THR A 70 -4.48 -8.25 -0.32
N LEU A 71 -4.72 -7.32 0.60
CA LEU A 71 -3.64 -6.74 1.41
C LEU A 71 -2.85 -7.83 2.14
N ILE A 72 -3.55 -8.77 2.78
CA ILE A 72 -2.92 -9.92 3.47
C ILE A 72 -2.22 -10.84 2.46
N GLY A 73 -2.81 -11.07 1.29
CA GLY A 73 -2.21 -11.88 0.21
C GLY A 73 -0.89 -11.31 -0.32
N VAL A 74 -0.73 -9.99 -0.31
CA VAL A 74 0.55 -9.35 -0.72
C VAL A 74 1.59 -9.36 0.42
N LEU A 75 1.15 -9.20 1.67
CA LEU A 75 2.05 -9.16 2.84
C LEU A 75 2.53 -10.55 3.26
N THR A 76 1.70 -11.58 3.13
CA THR A 76 2.01 -12.95 3.58
C THR A 76 3.24 -13.55 2.89
N PRO A 77 3.44 -13.44 1.57
CA PRO A 77 4.65 -13.89 0.90
C PRO A 77 5.92 -13.17 1.36
N LYS A 78 5.81 -12.00 1.99
CA LYS A 78 6.94 -11.20 2.50
C LYS A 78 7.30 -11.58 3.93
N TYR A 79 6.29 -11.74 4.77
CA TYR A 79 6.46 -11.81 6.22
C TYR A 79 6.11 -13.17 6.83
N GLY A 80 5.53 -14.07 6.03
CA GLY A 80 4.94 -15.31 6.48
C GLY A 80 3.61 -15.10 7.22
N GLU A 81 2.77 -16.13 7.24
CA GLU A 81 1.44 -16.08 7.87
C GLU A 81 1.52 -15.71 9.36
N ALA A 82 2.41 -16.38 10.11
CA ALA A 82 2.62 -16.12 11.53
C ALA A 82 3.15 -14.69 11.79
N GLY A 83 4.00 -14.18 10.91
CA GLY A 83 4.54 -12.82 11.01
C GLY A 83 3.45 -11.77 10.84
N VAL A 84 2.60 -11.93 9.82
CA VAL A 84 1.45 -11.05 9.58
C VAL A 84 0.45 -11.13 10.73
N ALA A 85 0.08 -12.34 11.18
CA ALA A 85 -0.88 -12.52 12.27
C ALA A 85 -0.41 -11.85 13.57
N LYS A 86 0.85 -12.07 13.97
CA LYS A 86 1.44 -11.46 15.16
C LYS A 86 1.46 -9.92 15.06
N ALA A 87 1.80 -9.39 13.89
CA ALA A 87 1.84 -7.95 13.67
C ALA A 87 0.45 -7.32 13.78
N LEU A 88 -0.58 -7.96 13.22
CA LEU A 88 -1.98 -7.50 13.34
C LEU A 88 -2.46 -7.51 14.79
N VAL A 89 -2.18 -8.59 15.55
CA VAL A 89 -2.52 -8.66 16.98
C VAL A 89 -1.81 -7.58 17.80
N SER A 90 -0.63 -7.14 17.38
CA SER A 90 0.17 -6.11 18.09
C SER A 90 -0.15 -4.68 17.65
N ALA A 91 -1.00 -4.50 16.63
CA ALA A 91 -1.37 -3.19 16.08
C ALA A 91 -2.67 -2.64 16.67
N VAL A 92 -3.41 -3.47 17.42
CA VAL A 92 -4.69 -3.14 18.07
C VAL A 92 -4.48 -2.49 19.43
#